data_AF-A0AAV8WY47-F1
#
_entry.id   AF-A0AAV8WY47-F1
#
_cell.length_a   1.000
_cell.length_b   1.000
_cell.length_c   1.000
_cell.angle_alpha   90.00
_cell.angle_beta   90.00
_cell.angle_gamma   90.00
#
_symmetry.space_group_name_H-M   'P 1'
#
loop_
_entity.id
_entity.type
_entity.pdbx_description
1 polymer ?
#
loop_
_entity_poly.entity_id
_entity_poly.type
_entity_poly.pdbx_seq_one_letter_code
_entity_poly.pdbx_strand_id
1 'polypeptide(L)'
;MNYLLTSGIATGAAMAGLRPICEFMTFNFAMQAIDQIINSAGKTFYMSAGRVNVPIVFRGPNGAAAGVAAQHSQCFGAWYAHCPGLKVSPNTHY
;
A
#
# COMPACT_ATOMS: atom_id res chain seq x y z
N MET A 1 2.75 15.54 3.95
CA MET A 1 2.73 14.32 4.78
C MET A 1 3.83 13.39 4.27
N ASN A 2 4.70 12.85 5.13
CA ASN A 2 5.78 11.97 4.69
C ASN A 2 5.24 10.52 4.57
N TYR A 3 5.03 10.08 3.34
CA TYR A 3 4.45 8.76 3.07
C TYR A 3 5.36 7.61 3.51
N LEU A 4 6.69 7.79 3.48
CA LEU A 4 7.66 6.80 3.94
C LEU A 4 7.45 6.47 5.42
N LEU A 5 7.35 7.52 6.24
CA LEU A 5 7.23 7.41 7.69
C LEU A 5 5.87 6.80 8.08
N THR A 6 4.80 7.30 7.47
CA THR A 6 3.44 6.80 7.76
C THR A 6 3.24 5.35 7.35
N SER A 7 3.75 4.92 6.18
CA SER A 7 3.71 3.52 5.77
C SER A 7 4.60 2.62 6.64
N GLY A 8 5.76 3.11 7.08
CA GLY A 8 6.68 2.36 7.93
C GLY A 8 6.11 2.12 9.32
N ILE A 9 5.55 3.17 9.94
CA ILE A 9 4.86 3.06 11.24
C ILE A 9 3.66 2.11 11.13
N ALA A 10 2.84 2.24 10.07
CA ALA A 10 1.71 1.35 9.88
C ALA A 10 2.13 -0.11 9.67
N THR A 11 3.19 -0.34 8.89
CA THR A 11 3.71 -1.71 8.65
C THR A 11 4.27 -2.31 9.94
N GLY A 12 5.04 -1.55 10.72
CA GLY A 12 5.53 -1.98 12.03
C GLY A 12 4.40 -2.26 13.03
N ALA A 13 3.37 -1.41 13.06
CA ALA A 13 2.18 -1.63 13.88
C ALA A 13 1.44 -2.92 13.47
N ALA A 14 1.37 -3.22 12.17
CA ALA A 14 0.79 -4.45 11.66
C ALA A 14 1.60 -5.69 12.07
N MET A 15 2.94 -5.62 11.98
CA MET A 15 3.82 -6.69 12.46
C MET A 15 3.69 -6.92 13.98
N ALA A 16 3.38 -5.88 14.75
CA ALA A 16 3.11 -5.97 16.19
C ALA A 16 1.70 -6.49 16.53
N GLY A 17 0.87 -6.81 15.53
CA GLY A 17 -0.44 -7.44 15.71
C GLY A 17 -1.64 -6.48 15.60
N LEU A 18 -1.42 -5.19 15.32
CA LEU A 18 -2.52 -4.26 15.02
C LEU A 18 -3.02 -4.43 13.58
N ARG A 19 -4.17 -3.81 13.25
CA ARG A 19 -4.80 -3.88 11.92
C ARG A 19 -4.96 -2.48 11.31
N PRO A 20 -3.85 -1.79 10.96
CA PRO A 20 -3.89 -0.41 10.53
C PRO A 20 -4.45 -0.26 9.11
N ILE A 21 -5.12 0.87 8.88
CA ILE A 21 -5.49 1.36 7.55
C ILE A 21 -4.63 2.60 7.27
N CYS A 22 -3.71 2.47 6.34
CA CYS A 22 -2.81 3.54 5.92
C CYS A 22 -3.38 4.24 4.68
N GLU A 23 -3.68 5.54 4.82
CA GLU A 23 -4.32 6.33 3.77
C GLU A 23 -3.33 7.26 3.06
N PHE A 24 -3.36 7.24 1.73
CA PHE A 24 -2.63 8.13 0.85
C PHE A 24 -3.60 9.15 0.23
N MET A 25 -3.18 10.42 0.16
CA MET A 25 -3.95 11.48 -0.51
C MET A 25 -4.21 11.14 -1.99
N THR A 26 -3.23 10.51 -2.63
CA THR A 26 -3.38 9.82 -3.92
C THR A 26 -2.43 8.63 -3.92
N PHE A 27 -2.85 7.53 -4.53
CA PHE A 27 -2.04 6.32 -4.62
C PHE A 27 -0.83 6.50 -5.56
N ASN A 28 -0.79 7.57 -6.35
CA ASN A 28 0.38 7.93 -7.15
C ASN A 28 1.62 8.15 -6.26
N PHE A 29 1.44 8.75 -5.08
CA PHE A 29 2.53 9.01 -4.14
C PHE A 29 2.89 7.82 -3.25
N ALA A 30 2.10 6.73 -3.30
CA ALA A 30 2.47 5.47 -2.67
C ALA A 30 3.78 4.89 -3.25
N MET A 31 4.17 5.34 -4.46
CA MET A 31 5.47 5.03 -5.05
C MET A 31 6.67 5.45 -4.18
N GLN A 32 6.54 6.54 -3.40
CA GLN A 32 7.59 6.93 -2.47
C GLN A 32 7.78 5.88 -1.36
N ALA A 33 6.69 5.24 -0.93
CA ALA A 33 6.63 4.25 0.14
C ALA A 33 6.71 2.79 -0.34
N ILE A 34 7.15 2.54 -1.58
CA ILE A 34 7.16 1.20 -2.20
C ILE A 34 7.87 0.16 -1.36
N ASP A 35 9.00 0.50 -0.76
CA ASP A 35 9.78 -0.46 0.03
C ASP A 35 8.97 -1.00 1.21
N GLN A 36 8.22 -0.13 1.89
CA GLN A 36 7.37 -0.51 3.01
C GLN A 36 6.16 -1.34 2.55
N ILE A 37 5.58 -1.02 1.39
CA ILE A 37 4.42 -1.74 0.86
C ILE A 37 4.84 -3.14 0.35
N ILE A 38 5.88 -3.23 -0.47
CA ILE A 38 6.25 -4.47 -1.16
C ILE A 38 7.20 -5.30 -0.30
N ASN A 39 8.34 -4.74 0.10
CA ASN A 39 9.40 -5.52 0.75
C ASN A 39 9.08 -5.75 2.22
N SER A 40 8.60 -4.73 2.94
CA SER A 40 8.25 -4.88 4.34
C SER A 40 6.88 -5.55 4.52
N ALA A 41 5.79 -5.02 3.98
CA ALA A 41 4.47 -5.61 4.22
C ALA A 41 4.21 -6.88 3.40
N GLY A 42 4.43 -6.83 2.07
CA GLY A 42 4.09 -7.94 1.17
C GLY A 42 4.94 -9.21 1.34
N LYS A 43 6.25 -9.07 1.60
CA LYS A 43 7.17 -10.23 1.66
C LYS A 43 7.41 -10.78 3.06
N THR A 44 7.11 -10.05 4.13
CA THR A 44 7.45 -10.47 5.50
C THR A 44 6.84 -11.81 5.89
N PHE A 45 5.60 -12.10 5.47
CA PHE A 45 4.98 -13.39 5.76
C PHE A 45 5.78 -14.56 5.15
N TYR A 46 6.23 -14.41 3.91
CA TYR A 46 7.07 -15.40 3.25
C TYR A 46 8.48 -15.49 3.88
N MET A 47 9.13 -14.34 4.09
CA MET A 47 10.49 -14.25 4.65
C MET A 47 10.58 -14.76 6.09
N SER A 48 9.50 -14.68 6.85
CA SER A 48 9.41 -15.20 8.21
C SER A 48 8.95 -16.66 8.29
N ALA A 49 8.87 -17.36 7.16
CA ALA A 49 8.33 -18.73 7.07
C ALA A 49 6.93 -18.86 7.68
N GLY A 50 6.08 -17.84 7.47
CA GLY A 50 4.71 -17.80 7.97
C GLY A 50 4.55 -17.37 9.42
N ARG A 51 5.62 -16.95 10.11
CA ARG A 51 5.57 -16.60 11.54
C ARG A 51 5.05 -15.18 11.81
N VAL A 52 5.30 -14.24 10.90
CA VAL A 52 4.91 -12.84 11.05
C VAL A 52 3.86 -12.50 10.00
N ASN A 53 2.60 -12.42 10.41
CA ASN A 53 1.51 -11.94 9.58
C ASN A 53 1.44 -10.41 9.62
N VAL A 54 1.18 -9.76 8.48
CA VAL A 54 1.13 -8.29 8.36
C VAL A 54 -0.25 -7.85 7.86
N PRO A 55 -1.26 -7.74 8.73
CA PRO A 55 -2.63 -7.39 8.34
C PRO A 55 -2.81 -5.87 8.20
N ILE A 56 -2.31 -5.30 7.10
CA ILE A 56 -2.41 -3.86 6.77
C ILE A 56 -3.24 -3.62 5.51
N VAL A 57 -3.97 -2.51 5.47
CA VAL A 57 -4.65 -2.02 4.25
C VAL A 57 -4.06 -0.67 3.86
N PHE A 58 -3.53 -0.58 2.64
CA PHE A 58 -3.12 0.66 2.01
C PHE A 58 -4.23 1.15 1.08
N ARG A 59 -4.75 2.37 1.28
CA ARG A 59 -5.85 2.90 0.46
C ARG A 59 -5.58 4.34 0.01
N GLY A 60 -6.16 4.72 -1.10
CA GLY A 60 -6.13 6.08 -1.63
C GLY A 60 -6.75 6.12 -3.02
N PRO A 61 -7.14 7.31 -3.52
CA PRO A 61 -7.64 7.45 -4.87
C PRO A 61 -6.52 7.12 -5.89
N ASN A 62 -6.86 6.30 -6.88
CA ASN A 62 -5.94 5.81 -7.92
C ASN A 62 -6.60 5.93 -9.29
N GLY A 63 -5.86 6.38 -10.30
CA GLY A 63 -6.40 6.72 -11.62
C GLY A 63 -6.73 8.20 -11.80
N ALA A 64 -7.33 8.53 -12.95
CA ALA A 64 -7.56 9.91 -13.36
C ALA A 64 -8.63 10.62 -12.51
N ALA A 65 -8.35 11.87 -12.14
CA ALA A 65 -9.33 12.79 -11.58
C ALA A 65 -9.31 14.12 -12.35
N ALA A 66 -10.40 14.88 -12.30
CA ALA A 66 -10.48 16.15 -13.02
C ALA A 66 -9.53 17.19 -12.39
N GLY A 67 -8.70 17.83 -13.22
CA GLY A 67 -7.88 18.98 -12.81
C GLY A 67 -6.60 18.67 -12.02
N VAL A 68 -6.18 17.40 -11.89
CA VAL A 68 -5.05 17.02 -11.00
C VAL A 68 -3.71 16.73 -11.71
N ALA A 69 -3.67 16.92 -13.04
CA ALA A 69 -2.47 16.78 -13.89
C ALA A 69 -1.79 15.38 -13.80
N ALA A 70 -0.62 15.24 -14.43
CA ALA A 70 0.03 13.95 -14.66
C ALA A 70 0.39 13.18 -13.38
N GLN A 71 0.84 13.87 -12.33
CA GLN A 71 1.34 13.25 -11.08
C GLN A 71 0.25 12.68 -10.17
N HIS A 72 -1.03 12.97 -10.44
CA HIS A 72 -2.16 12.50 -9.63
C HIS A 72 -3.14 11.63 -10.44
N SER A 73 -2.78 11.26 -11.67
CA SER A 73 -3.72 10.62 -12.62
C SER A 73 -3.31 9.21 -13.05
N GLN A 74 -2.15 8.70 -12.62
CA GLN A 74 -1.72 7.37 -13.01
C GLN A 74 -2.52 6.31 -12.25
N CYS A 75 -2.74 5.17 -12.90
CA CYS A 75 -3.34 4.00 -12.30
C CYS A 75 -2.27 2.93 -12.10
N PHE A 76 -1.80 2.77 -10.86
CA PHE A 76 -0.75 1.80 -10.51
C PHE A 76 -1.30 0.42 -10.13
N GLY A 77 -2.60 0.17 -10.28
CA GLY A 77 -3.24 -1.08 -9.85
C GLY A 77 -2.60 -2.31 -10.49
N ALA A 78 -2.34 -2.27 -11.79
CA ALA A 78 -1.70 -3.38 -12.52
C ALA A 78 -0.26 -3.64 -12.04
N TRP A 79 0.49 -2.58 -11.71
CA TRP A 79 1.87 -2.70 -11.24
C TRP A 79 1.94 -3.36 -9.86
N TYR A 80 1.10 -2.91 -8.92
CA TYR A 80 1.00 -3.55 -7.61
C TYR A 80 0.42 -4.98 -7.68
N ALA A 81 -0.48 -5.26 -8.63
CA ALA A 81 -1.01 -6.61 -8.83
C ALA A 81 0.07 -7.59 -9.34
N HIS A 82 1.12 -7.09 -10.00
CA HIS A 82 2.25 -7.90 -10.46
C HIS A 82 3.29 -8.15 -9.35
N CYS A 83 3.09 -7.61 -8.15
CA CYS A 83 3.99 -7.78 -7.02
C CYS A 83 3.48 -8.89 -6.09
N PRO A 84 4.16 -10.05 -5.98
CA PRO A 84 3.73 -11.14 -5.11
C PRO A 84 3.63 -10.74 -3.65
N GLY A 85 2.64 -11.30 -2.94
CA GLY A 85 2.38 -10.99 -1.53
C GLY A 85 1.38 -9.86 -1.30
N LEU A 86 0.96 -9.15 -2.35
CA LEU A 86 -0.08 -8.13 -2.28
C LEU A 86 -1.42 -8.64 -2.81
N LYS A 87 -2.50 -8.13 -2.23
CA LYS A 87 -3.86 -8.25 -2.78
C LYS A 87 -4.32 -6.88 -3.20
N VAL A 88 -4.70 -6.74 -4.48
CA VAL A 88 -5.20 -5.49 -5.06
C VAL A 88 -6.67 -5.67 -5.42
N SER A 89 -7.53 -4.79 -4.92
CA SER A 89 -8.97 -4.82 -5.18
C SER A 89 -9.46 -3.43 -5.59
N PRO A 90 -10.35 -3.33 -6.60
CA PRO A 90 -11.09 -2.11 -6.83
C PRO A 90 -12.06 -1.84 -5.68
N ASN A 91 -12.41 -0.56 -5.50
CA ASN A 91 -13.49 -0.16 -4.59
C ASN A 91 -14.81 -0.20 -5.36
N THR A 92 -15.47 -1.36 -5.38
CA THR A 92 -16.82 -1.51 -5.91
C THR A 92 -17.83 -1.45 -4.77
N HIS A 93 -18.80 -0.55 -4.87
CA HIS A 93 -19.98 -0.56 -3.99
C HIS A 93 -20.85 -1.75 -4.41
N TYR A 94 -21.05 -2.70 -3.50
CA TYR A 94 -22.02 -3.77 -3.67
C TYR A 94 -23.43 -3.27 -3.32
#